data_AF-W1NN84-F1
#
_entry.id   AF-W1NN84-F1
#
_cell.length_a   1.000
_cell.length_b   1.000
_cell.length_c   1.000
_cell.angle_alpha   90.00
_cell.angle_beta   90.00
_cell.angle_gamma   90.00
#
_symmetry.space_group_name_H-M   'P 1'
#
loop_
_entity.id
_entity.type
_entity.pdbx_description
1 polymer ?
#
loop_
_entity_poly.entity_id
_entity_poly.type
_entity_poly.pdbx_seq_one_letter_code
_entity_poly.pdbx_strand_id
1 'polypeptide(L)'
;MKPNLEFLESCGIARPTLQKFMLSRPGFFYQSTERLKQIEERVRELGCDPKSKMFVSAIYTMSSLSEKKWKAKLELLESFGFSKGEVFTMFSKVPYLMSRSEEKLMKVMDYFLNELKYDKSFLASRPVFFGYSLEKRVIPRLNVLQALRSSALLTRDVNLLKVCLISEEAF
;
A
#
# COMPACT_ATOMS: atom_id res chain seq x y z
N MET A 1 23.77 9.33 7.67
CA MET A 1 23.32 8.00 8.13
C MET A 1 23.06 7.95 9.63
N LYS A 2 24.08 8.02 10.50
CA LYS A 2 23.90 7.92 11.97
C LYS A 2 22.83 8.88 12.54
N PRO A 3 22.79 10.19 12.18
CA PRO A 3 21.76 11.11 12.69
C PRO A 3 20.33 10.72 12.30
N ASN A 4 20.14 10.17 11.09
CA ASN A 4 18.82 9.72 10.64
C ASN A 4 18.38 8.44 11.35
N LEU A 5 19.32 7.55 11.67
CA LEU A 5 19.02 6.34 12.44
C LEU A 5 18.56 6.71 13.85
N GLU A 6 19.31 7.57 14.53
CA GLU A 6 18.99 8.05 15.89
C GLU A 6 17.66 8.80 15.92
N PHE A 7 17.39 9.64 14.90
CA PHE A 7 16.10 10.31 14.76
C PHE A 7 14.94 9.31 14.58
N LEU A 8 15.08 8.34 13.69
CA LEU A 8 14.01 7.35 13.47
C LEU A 8 13.80 6.45 14.70
N GLU A 9 14.86 6.15 15.47
CA GLU A 9 14.76 5.48 16.76
C GLU A 9 13.99 6.35 17.77
N SER A 10 14.25 7.67 17.83
CA SER A 10 13.53 8.59 18.73
C SER A 10 12.04 8.78 18.35
N CYS A 11 11.69 8.57 17.09
CA CYS A 11 10.29 8.48 16.63
C CYS A 11 9.56 7.20 17.09
N GLY A 12 10.25 6.29 17.78
CA GLY A 12 9.68 5.04 18.30
C GLY A 12 9.80 3.84 17.37
N ILE A 13 10.59 3.94 16.28
CA ILE A 13 10.79 2.82 15.36
C ILE A 13 11.83 1.85 15.94
N ALA A 14 11.46 0.58 16.06
CA ALA A 14 12.33 -0.44 16.62
C ALA A 14 13.61 -0.63 15.77
N ARG A 15 14.76 -0.72 16.45
CA ARG A 15 16.07 -0.92 15.82
C ARG A 15 16.15 -2.11 14.84
N PRO A 16 15.58 -3.30 15.12
CA PRO A 16 15.57 -4.40 14.14
C PRO A 16 14.83 -4.04 12.84
N THR A 17 13.76 -3.25 12.93
CA THR A 17 13.04 -2.75 11.75
C THR A 17 13.91 -1.80 10.94
N LEU A 18 14.62 -0.88 11.60
CA LEU A 18 15.53 0.05 10.95
C LEU A 18 16.70 -0.67 10.28
N GLN A 19 17.29 -1.67 10.93
CA GLN A 19 18.35 -2.51 10.35
C GLN A 19 17.89 -3.18 9.05
N LYS A 20 16.67 -3.76 9.04
CA LYS A 20 16.09 -4.34 7.81
C LYS A 20 15.95 -3.31 6.69
N PHE A 21 15.52 -2.09 7.01
CA PHE A 21 15.44 -1.00 6.04
C PHE A 21 16.83 -0.55 5.57
N MET A 22 17.83 -0.49 6.44
CA MET A 22 19.20 -0.13 6.07
C MET A 22 19.79 -1.11 5.06
N LEU A 23 19.63 -2.41 5.30
CA LEU A 23 20.13 -3.46 4.41
C LEU A 23 19.43 -3.43 3.05
N SER A 24 18.12 -3.18 3.03
CA SER A 24 17.34 -3.23 1.81
C SER A 24 17.29 -1.90 1.04
N ARG A 25 17.46 -0.76 1.72
CA ARG A 25 17.25 0.60 1.21
C ARG A 25 18.27 1.60 1.83
N PRO A 26 19.58 1.40 1.66
CA PRO A 26 20.60 2.23 2.30
C PRO A 26 20.45 3.72 1.93
N GLY A 27 20.09 4.02 0.67
CA GLY A 27 19.83 5.38 0.16
C GLY A 27 18.88 6.23 1.01
N PHE A 28 17.90 5.60 1.67
CA PHE A 28 16.93 6.27 2.54
C PHE A 28 17.61 7.01 3.71
N PHE A 29 18.69 6.45 4.26
CA PHE A 29 19.37 7.00 5.44
C PHE A 29 20.43 8.06 5.11
N TYR A 30 20.65 8.36 3.82
CA TYR A 30 21.57 9.42 3.38
C TYR A 30 20.88 10.76 3.10
N GLN A 31 19.55 10.82 3.19
CA GLN A 31 18.83 12.09 3.06
C GLN A 31 19.18 13.07 4.18
N SER A 32 18.88 14.35 3.98
CA SER A 32 19.06 15.34 5.05
C SER A 32 18.10 15.04 6.21
N THR A 33 18.60 15.15 7.45
CA THR A 33 17.80 14.93 8.66
C THR A 33 16.59 15.85 8.71
N GLU A 34 16.75 17.11 8.29
CA GLU A 34 15.67 18.10 8.29
C GLU A 34 14.53 17.71 7.33
N ARG A 35 14.87 17.20 6.14
CA ARG A 35 13.87 16.67 5.20
C ARG A 35 13.17 15.46 5.80
N LEU A 36 13.90 14.58 6.48
CA LEU A 36 13.34 13.39 7.08
C LEU A 36 12.35 13.73 8.21
N LYS A 37 12.64 14.75 9.03
CA LYS A 37 11.72 15.30 10.04
C LYS A 37 10.43 15.84 9.42
N GLN A 38 10.54 16.64 8.36
CA GLN A 38 9.36 17.18 7.65
C GLN A 38 8.48 16.06 7.07
N ILE A 39 9.10 15.02 6.52
CA ILE A 39 8.36 13.85 6.01
C ILE A 39 7.68 13.11 7.16
N GLU A 40 8.35 12.95 8.30
CA GLU A 40 7.81 12.27 9.46
C GLU A 40 6.58 12.99 10.02
N GLU A 41 6.65 14.32 10.15
CA GLU A 41 5.53 15.16 10.57
C GLU A 41 4.33 14.99 9.63
N ARG A 42 4.57 15.11 8.31
CA ARG A 42 3.53 14.89 7.32
C ARG A 42 2.92 13.49 7.39
N VAL A 43 3.74 12.45 7.62
CA VAL A 43 3.24 11.08 7.75
C VAL A 43 2.32 10.93 8.96
N ARG A 44 2.59 11.66 10.06
CA ARG A 44 1.67 11.75 11.21
C ARG A 44 0.37 12.48 10.87
N GLU A 45 0.46 13.61 10.17
CA GLU A 45 -0.72 14.37 9.70
C GLU A 45 -1.64 13.53 8.81
N LEU A 46 -1.05 12.65 8.00
CA LEU A 46 -1.77 11.67 7.17
C LEU A 46 -2.38 10.50 7.98
N GLY A 47 -2.29 10.54 9.31
CA GLY A 47 -2.90 9.56 10.21
C GLY A 47 -2.11 8.26 10.37
N CYS A 48 -0.82 8.24 10.06
CA CYS A 48 0.01 7.06 10.30
C CYS A 48 0.46 7.01 11.76
N ASP A 49 0.07 5.95 12.47
CA ASP A 49 0.50 5.71 13.86
C ASP A 49 1.99 5.33 13.92
N PRO A 50 2.83 6.05 14.68
CA PRO A 50 4.24 5.72 14.91
C PRO A 50 4.47 4.31 15.48
N LYS A 51 3.50 3.77 16.21
CA LYS A 51 3.55 2.41 16.77
C LYS A 51 3.27 1.34 15.70
N SER A 52 2.74 1.73 14.54
CA SER A 52 2.48 0.81 13.44
C SER A 52 3.78 0.38 12.76
N LYS A 53 3.86 -0.91 12.39
CA LYS A 53 4.95 -1.44 11.56
C LYS A 53 5.00 -0.77 10.17
N MET A 54 3.92 -0.11 9.74
CA MET A 54 3.87 0.62 8.47
C MET A 54 4.47 2.02 8.55
N PHE A 55 4.73 2.56 9.75
CA PHE A 55 5.17 3.95 9.91
C PHE A 55 6.48 4.26 9.15
N VAL A 56 7.53 3.46 9.37
CA VAL A 56 8.79 3.60 8.62
C VAL A 56 8.60 3.38 7.12
N SER A 57 7.66 2.51 6.72
CA SER A 57 7.34 2.31 5.31
C SER A 57 6.66 3.53 4.71
N ALA A 58 5.83 4.25 5.47
CA ALA A 58 5.19 5.48 5.04
C ALA A 58 6.19 6.62 4.89
N ILE A 59 7.09 6.79 5.86
CA ILE A 59 8.21 7.74 5.76
C ILE A 59 9.06 7.42 4.54
N TYR A 60 9.44 6.16 4.35
CA TYR A 60 10.20 5.72 3.19
C TYR A 60 9.48 6.02 1.87
N THR A 61 8.19 5.68 1.75
CA THR A 61 7.41 5.97 0.54
C THR A 61 7.39 7.47 0.25
N MET A 62 7.07 8.30 1.24
CA MET A 62 7.03 9.77 1.09
C MET A 62 8.41 10.35 0.77
N SER A 63 9.49 9.78 1.30
CA SER A 63 10.85 10.22 1.01
C SER A 63 11.22 10.15 -0.48
N SER A 64 10.59 9.22 -1.21
CA SER A 64 10.81 8.96 -2.64
C SER A 64 9.80 9.64 -3.56
N LEU A 65 8.79 10.30 -2.99
CA LEU A 65 7.67 10.86 -3.72
C LEU A 65 7.74 12.40 -3.70
N SER A 66 7.66 13.02 -4.87
CA SER A 66 7.56 14.47 -4.95
C SER A 66 6.14 14.92 -4.66
N GLU A 67 5.99 16.15 -4.17
CA GLU A 67 4.68 16.79 -3.93
C GLU A 67 3.78 16.75 -5.16
N LYS A 68 4.35 17.03 -6.34
CA LYS A 68 3.62 16.95 -7.62
C LYS A 68 3.05 15.54 -7.86
N LYS A 69 3.84 14.50 -7.64
CA LYS A 69 3.40 13.10 -7.83
C LYS A 69 2.39 12.68 -6.76
N TRP A 70 2.55 13.14 -5.52
CA TRP A 70 1.57 12.90 -4.46
C TRP A 70 0.21 13.51 -4.84
N LYS A 71 0.20 14.78 -5.24
CA LYS A 71 -1.03 15.48 -5.63
C LYS A 71 -1.71 14.83 -6.84
N ALA A 72 -0.96 14.50 -7.89
CA ALA A 72 -1.52 13.83 -9.07
C ALA A 72 -2.18 12.48 -8.72
N LYS A 73 -1.54 11.68 -7.84
CA LYS A 73 -2.12 10.40 -7.40
C LYS A 73 -3.33 10.58 -6.49
N LEU A 74 -3.33 11.61 -5.65
CA LEU A 74 -4.49 11.95 -4.84
C LEU A 74 -5.68 12.32 -5.73
N GLU A 75 -5.47 13.21 -6.70
CA GLU A 75 -6.49 13.62 -7.67
C GLU A 75 -7.00 12.45 -8.51
N LEU A 76 -6.11 11.53 -8.90
CA LEU A 76 -6.49 10.30 -9.60
C LEU A 76 -7.37 9.38 -8.72
N LEU A 77 -7.06 9.22 -7.44
CA LEU A 77 -7.92 8.44 -6.56
C LEU A 77 -9.26 9.16 -6.32
N GLU A 78 -9.24 10.48 -6.18
CA GLU A 78 -10.46 11.28 -6.02
C GLU A 78 -11.38 11.21 -7.26
N SER A 79 -10.82 11.13 -8.48
CA SER A 79 -11.61 10.98 -9.71
C SER A 79 -12.35 9.65 -9.81
N PHE A 80 -11.90 8.62 -9.09
CA PHE A 80 -12.60 7.34 -8.91
C PHE A 80 -13.54 7.34 -7.68
N GLY A 81 -13.78 8.51 -7.07
CA GLY A 81 -14.76 8.70 -6.02
C GLY A 81 -14.25 8.43 -4.60
N PHE A 82 -12.95 8.22 -4.40
CA PHE A 82 -12.38 8.12 -3.06
C PHE A 82 -12.25 9.52 -2.42
N SER A 83 -12.68 9.67 -1.18
CA SER A 83 -12.42 10.89 -0.40
C SER A 83 -10.96 10.95 0.06
N LYS A 84 -10.43 12.14 0.36
CA LYS A 84 -9.08 12.30 0.93
C LYS A 84 -8.87 11.45 2.19
N GLY A 85 -9.87 11.39 3.07
CA GLY A 85 -9.81 10.57 4.29
C GLY A 85 -9.70 9.07 4.00
N GLU A 86 -10.44 8.57 2.99
CA GLU A 86 -10.30 7.19 2.53
C GLU A 86 -8.90 6.94 1.95
N VAL A 87 -8.37 7.87 1.15
CA VAL A 87 -7.01 7.76 0.60
C VAL A 87 -5.95 7.76 1.69
N PHE A 88 -6.07 8.61 2.71
CA PHE A 88 -5.13 8.65 3.84
C PHE A 88 -5.20 7.37 4.66
N THR A 89 -6.41 6.84 4.87
CA THR A 89 -6.61 5.53 5.51
C THR A 89 -6.00 4.39 4.71
N MET A 90 -6.12 4.42 3.37
CA MET A 90 -5.47 3.45 2.49
C MET A 90 -3.95 3.55 2.58
N PHE A 91 -3.41 4.77 2.56
CA PHE A 91 -1.99 5.04 2.67
C PHE A 91 -1.42 4.57 4.01
N SER A 92 -2.09 4.81 5.14
CA SER A 92 -1.60 4.38 6.46
C SER A 92 -1.57 2.86 6.62
N LYS A 93 -2.48 2.15 5.95
CA LYS A 93 -2.50 0.67 5.90
C LYS A 93 -1.47 0.11 4.94
N VAL A 94 -1.32 0.72 3.77
CA VAL A 94 -0.49 0.21 2.66
C VAL A 94 0.24 1.39 2.00
N PRO A 95 1.34 1.88 2.61
CA PRO A 95 1.98 3.10 2.10
C PRO A 95 2.54 2.95 0.70
N TYR A 96 3.07 1.76 0.37
CA TYR A 96 3.66 1.47 -0.94
C TYR A 96 2.66 1.55 -2.11
N LEU A 97 1.35 1.64 -1.85
CA LEU A 97 0.34 1.98 -2.86
C LEU A 97 0.75 3.26 -3.60
N MET A 98 1.19 4.28 -2.86
CA MET A 98 1.62 5.57 -3.41
C MET A 98 2.97 5.50 -4.13
N SER A 99 3.68 4.38 -4.06
CA SER A 99 4.88 4.12 -4.88
C SER A 99 4.55 3.55 -6.27
N ARG A 100 3.32 3.09 -6.53
CA ARG A 100 2.91 2.53 -7.84
C ARG A 100 2.66 3.63 -8.87
N SER A 101 2.85 3.34 -10.17
CA SER A 101 2.52 4.31 -11.22
C SER A 101 1.03 4.66 -11.23
N GLU A 102 0.69 5.85 -11.70
CA GLU A 102 -0.71 6.26 -11.91
C GLU A 102 -1.45 5.27 -12.81
N GLU A 103 -0.80 4.82 -13.89
CA GLU A 103 -1.33 3.75 -14.76
C GLU A 103 -1.68 2.47 -13.99
N LYS A 104 -0.81 2.04 -13.05
CA LYS A 104 -1.07 0.84 -12.25
C LYS A 104 -2.24 1.05 -11.30
N LEU A 105 -2.37 2.23 -10.69
CA LEU A 105 -3.49 2.55 -9.82
C LEU A 105 -4.81 2.54 -10.62
N MET A 106 -4.83 3.22 -11.76
CA MET A 106 -5.97 3.29 -12.67
C MET A 106 -6.42 1.90 -13.11
N LYS A 107 -5.51 1.05 -13.62
CA LYS A 107 -5.83 -0.33 -14.03
C LYS A 107 -6.48 -1.15 -12.92
N VAL A 108 -6.00 -1.02 -11.68
CA VAL A 108 -6.60 -1.73 -10.54
C VAL A 108 -7.99 -1.18 -10.23
N MET A 109 -8.18 0.13 -10.23
CA MET A 109 -9.50 0.72 -9.98
C MET A 109 -10.50 0.37 -11.08
N ASP A 110 -10.11 0.49 -12.35
CA ASP A 110 -10.96 0.10 -13.48
C ASP A 110 -11.40 -1.36 -13.39
N TYR A 111 -10.46 -2.27 -13.13
CA TYR A 111 -10.77 -3.69 -13.02
C TYR A 111 -11.78 -3.98 -11.89
N PHE A 112 -11.53 -3.47 -10.67
CA PHE A 112 -12.40 -3.77 -9.54
C PHE A 112 -13.73 -3.02 -9.58
N LEU A 113 -13.72 -1.73 -9.93
CA LEU A 113 -14.91 -0.86 -9.83
C LEU A 113 -15.75 -0.91 -11.12
N ASN A 114 -15.10 -0.91 -12.28
CA ASN A 114 -15.79 -0.81 -13.57
C ASN A 114 -16.08 -2.19 -14.17
N GLU A 115 -15.14 -3.15 -14.13
CA GLU A 115 -15.35 -4.49 -14.69
C GLU A 115 -16.07 -5.42 -13.71
N LEU A 116 -15.52 -5.60 -12.50
CA LEU A 116 -16.10 -6.49 -11.48
C LEU A 116 -17.27 -5.89 -10.70
N LYS A 117 -17.54 -4.59 -10.88
CA LYS A 117 -18.62 -3.85 -10.19
C LYS A 117 -18.56 -3.93 -8.67
N TYR A 118 -17.37 -4.03 -8.08
CA TYR A 118 -17.21 -3.89 -6.64
C TYR A 118 -17.44 -2.44 -6.21
N ASP A 119 -18.05 -2.27 -5.03
CA ASP A 119 -18.12 -0.97 -4.38
C ASP A 119 -16.71 -0.45 -4.03
N LYS A 120 -16.49 0.86 -4.08
CA LYS A 120 -15.19 1.47 -3.75
C LYS A 120 -14.71 1.12 -2.33
N SER A 121 -15.61 0.89 -1.39
CA SER A 121 -15.28 0.46 -0.03
C SER A 121 -14.54 -0.89 -0.01
N PHE A 122 -14.76 -1.74 -1.03
CA PHE A 122 -14.03 -3.00 -1.19
C PHE A 122 -12.53 -2.74 -1.33
N LEU A 123 -12.14 -1.81 -2.21
CA LEU A 123 -10.75 -1.41 -2.41
C LEU A 123 -10.23 -0.56 -1.23
N ALA A 124 -11.03 0.37 -0.71
CA ALA A 124 -10.64 1.22 0.42
C ALA A 124 -10.28 0.41 1.67
N SER A 125 -11.00 -0.69 1.91
CA SER A 125 -10.71 -1.61 3.00
C SER A 125 -9.58 -2.59 2.69
N ARG A 126 -9.18 -2.75 1.41
CA ARG A 126 -8.20 -3.72 0.93
C ARG A 126 -7.17 -3.10 -0.04
N PRO A 127 -6.46 -2.04 0.35
CA PRO A 127 -5.52 -1.33 -0.53
C PRO A 127 -4.31 -2.18 -0.98
N VAL A 128 -4.13 -3.37 -0.41
CA VAL A 128 -3.11 -4.34 -0.85
C VAL A 128 -3.27 -4.78 -2.30
N PHE A 129 -4.48 -4.73 -2.88
CA PHE A 129 -4.72 -5.09 -4.28
C PHE A 129 -3.95 -4.22 -5.27
N PHE A 130 -3.69 -2.96 -4.92
CA PHE A 130 -2.82 -2.07 -5.71
C PHE A 130 -1.37 -2.57 -5.79
N GLY A 131 -0.97 -3.47 -4.89
CA GLY A 131 0.32 -4.14 -4.89
C GLY A 131 0.41 -5.38 -5.78
N TYR A 132 -0.71 -6.01 -6.14
CA TYR A 132 -0.72 -7.26 -6.91
C TYR A 132 -0.81 -7.02 -8.41
N SER A 133 -0.22 -7.91 -9.21
CA SER A 133 -0.48 -7.95 -10.67
C SER A 133 -1.89 -8.47 -10.89
N LEU A 134 -2.63 -7.79 -11.75
CA LEU A 134 -3.98 -8.25 -12.09
C LEU A 134 -3.88 -9.53 -12.91
N GLU A 135 -3.03 -9.50 -13.92
CA GLU A 135 -2.85 -10.51 -14.95
C GLU A 135 -2.21 -11.78 -14.40
N LYS A 136 -1.19 -11.64 -13.52
CA LYS A 136 -0.44 -12.78 -12.99
C LYS A 136 -0.99 -13.33 -11.69
N ARG A 137 -1.82 -12.58 -10.96
CA ARG A 137 -2.29 -12.99 -9.63
C ARG A 137 -3.78 -12.82 -9.42
N VAL A 138 -4.34 -11.63 -9.57
CA VAL A 138 -5.74 -11.39 -9.20
C VAL A 138 -6.71 -12.13 -10.13
N ILE A 139 -6.58 -11.93 -11.45
CA ILE A 139 -7.47 -12.51 -12.46
C ILE A 139 -7.42 -14.04 -12.46
N PRO A 140 -6.23 -14.71 -12.53
CA PRO A 140 -6.20 -16.17 -12.52
C PRO A 140 -6.84 -16.77 -11.27
N ARG A 141 -6.58 -16.17 -10.10
CA ARG A 141 -7.11 -16.65 -8.82
C ARG A 141 -8.61 -16.38 -8.66
N LEU A 142 -9.11 -15.27 -9.21
CA LEU A 142 -10.54 -15.01 -9.26
C LEU A 142 -11.25 -16.01 -10.17
N ASN A 143 -10.68 -16.33 -11.34
CA ASN A 143 -11.26 -17.32 -12.26
C ASN A 143 -11.35 -18.71 -11.62
N VAL A 144 -10.29 -19.15 -10.94
CA VAL A 144 -10.33 -20.41 -10.17
C VAL A 144 -11.40 -20.36 -9.07
N LEU A 145 -11.46 -19.27 -8.32
CA LEU A 145 -12.47 -19.09 -7.28
C LEU A 145 -13.91 -19.13 -7.84
N GLN A 146 -14.14 -18.51 -9.00
CA GLN A 146 -15.43 -18.55 -9.69
C GLN A 146 -15.77 -19.96 -10.20
N ALA A 147 -14.81 -20.67 -10.81
CA ALA A 147 -15.02 -22.05 -11.25
C ALA A 147 -15.37 -22.99 -10.09
N LEU A 148 -14.69 -22.84 -8.95
CA LEU A 148 -14.97 -23.62 -7.73
C LEU A 148 -16.34 -23.28 -7.11
N ARG A 149 -16.78 -22.02 -7.19
CA ARG A 149 -18.14 -21.61 -6.78
C ARG A 149 -19.20 -22.27 -7.67
N SER A 150 -18.97 -22.31 -8.97
CA SER A 150 -19.91 -22.91 -9.93
C SER A 150 -19.97 -24.44 -9.86
N SER A 151 -18.91 -25.10 -9.37
CA SER A 151 -18.86 -26.57 -9.25
C SER A 151 -19.36 -27.12 -7.91
N ALA A 152 -19.87 -26.27 -7.01
CA ALA A 152 -20.28 -26.63 -5.64
C ALA A 152 -19.20 -27.32 -4.79
N LEU A 153 -17.93 -27.25 -5.20
CA LEU A 153 -16.79 -27.83 -4.46
C LEU A 153 -16.38 -27.00 -3.25
N LEU A 154 -16.84 -25.75 -3.16
CA LEU A 154 -16.58 -24.90 -2.00
C LEU A 154 -17.55 -25.22 -0.87
N THR A 155 -16.99 -25.79 0.20
CA THR A 155 -17.71 -26.05 1.46
C THR A 155 -17.90 -24.80 2.34
N ARG A 156 -17.29 -23.67 1.96
CA ARG A 156 -17.38 -22.38 2.64
C ARG A 156 -17.15 -21.22 1.68
N ASP A 157 -17.67 -20.04 2.01
CA ASP A 157 -17.33 -18.84 1.24
C ASP A 157 -15.85 -18.45 1.45
N VAL A 158 -15.13 -18.31 0.34
CA VAL A 158 -13.72 -17.94 0.32
C VAL A 158 -13.60 -16.56 -0.30
N ASN A 159 -13.09 -15.61 0.47
CA ASN A 159 -12.85 -14.25 0.01
C ASN A 159 -11.63 -14.18 -0.93
N LEU A 160 -11.76 -13.47 -2.05
CA LEU A 160 -10.69 -13.19 -3.01
C LEU A 160 -9.38 -12.71 -2.38
N LEU A 161 -9.43 -11.87 -1.34
CA LEU A 161 -8.24 -11.41 -0.65
C LEU A 161 -7.45 -12.57 -0.04
N LYS A 162 -8.14 -13.54 0.59
CA LYS A 162 -7.47 -14.71 1.17
C LYS A 162 -6.77 -15.51 0.08
N VAL A 163 -7.44 -15.71 -1.06
CA VAL A 163 -6.86 -16.42 -2.20
C VAL A 163 -5.63 -15.69 -2.76
N CYS A 164 -5.66 -14.36 -2.85
CA CYS A 164 -4.53 -13.55 -3.32
C CYS A 164 -3.35 -13.47 -2.34
N LEU A 165 -3.55 -13.83 -1.07
CA LEU A 165 -2.50 -13.86 -0.04
C LEU A 165 -1.71 -15.17 -0.03
N ILE A 166 -2.24 -16.25 -0.60
CA ILE A 166 -1.55 -17.55 -0.70
C ILE A 166 -0.27 -17.35 -1.55
N SER A 167 0.84 -18.00 -1.19
CA SER A 167 2.05 -17.94 -2.01
C SER A 167 1.83 -18.60 -3.38
N GLU A 168 2.75 -18.45 -4.33
CA GLU A 168 2.57 -19.13 -5.62
C GLU A 168 2.76 -20.65 -5.48
N GLU A 169 3.60 -21.10 -4.54
CA GLU A 169 3.87 -22.51 -4.30
C GLU A 169 2.70 -23.23 -3.62
N ALA A 170 1.88 -22.49 -2.85
CA ALA A 170 0.78 -23.05 -2.06
C ALA A 170 -0.60 -22.85 -2.71
N PHE A 171 -0.69 -22.04 -3.78
CA PHE A 171 -1.93 -21.78 -4.51
C PHE A 171 -2.10 -22.81 -5.63
#